data_AF-A0A4U1B7M4-F1
#
_entry.id   AF-A0A4U1B7M4-F1
#
_cell.length_a   1.000
_cell.length_b   1.000
_cell.length_c   1.000
_cell.angle_alpha   90.00
_cell.angle_beta   90.00
_cell.angle_gamma   90.00
#
_symmetry.space_group_name_H-M   'P 1'
#
loop_
_entity.id
_entity.type
_entity.pdbx_description
1 polymer ?
#
loop_
_entity_poly.entity_id
_entity_poly.type
_entity_poly.pdbx_seq_one_letter_code
_entity_poly.pdbx_strand_id
1 'polypeptide(L)'
;MADTSLTLDEIVISRLESGKKSELSSALGEAMLQELRLKGCTLKCVANTLPRQIVARAIGVNNSNLHKLYRRKRLSRVQSERISDLTAFWAEMNGIFMHDDLVLDEWLNSKLPALGGLSPMQMMETLPGRKALREILNRLQYGDFS
;
A
#
# COMPACT_ATOMS: atom_id res chain seq x y z
N MET A 1 21.76 16.99 -18.84
CA MET A 1 20.35 16.56 -18.87
C MET A 1 20.14 15.72 -17.62
N ALA A 2 19.42 16.25 -16.64
CA ALA A 2 19.13 15.49 -15.42
C ALA A 2 18.07 14.44 -15.80
N ASP A 3 18.52 13.21 -15.97
CA ASP A 3 17.66 12.05 -16.09
C ASP A 3 17.04 11.83 -14.70
N THR A 4 15.94 12.54 -14.40
CA THR A 4 15.13 12.30 -13.22
C THR A 4 14.38 10.99 -13.45
N SER A 5 15.13 9.88 -13.44
CA SER A 5 14.58 8.55 -13.40
C SER A 5 13.83 8.42 -12.08
N LEU A 6 12.51 8.57 -12.17
CA LEU A 6 11.60 8.37 -11.05
C LEU A 6 11.96 7.05 -10.37
N THR A 7 12.11 7.05 -9.05
CA THR A 7 12.47 5.83 -8.31
C THR A 7 11.25 5.22 -7.64
N LEU A 8 11.28 3.91 -7.36
CA LEU A 8 10.21 3.28 -6.59
C LEU A 8 10.04 3.92 -5.20
N ASP A 9 11.13 4.44 -4.62
CA ASP A 9 11.06 5.18 -3.35
C ASP A 9 10.17 6.42 -3.46
N GLU A 10 10.31 7.20 -4.53
CA GLU A 10 9.53 8.43 -4.77
C GLU A 10 8.05 8.12 -5.02
N ILE A 11 7.76 7.07 -5.79
CA ILE A 11 6.38 6.62 -6.03
C ILE A 11 5.71 6.17 -4.73
N VAL A 12 6.42 5.41 -3.90
CA VAL A 12 5.89 4.94 -2.63
C VAL A 12 5.65 6.10 -1.67
N ILE A 13 6.56 7.08 -1.61
CA ILE A 13 6.40 8.27 -0.76
C ILE A 13 5.24 9.14 -1.26
N SER A 14 5.09 9.37 -2.57
CA SER A 14 4.03 10.21 -3.12
C SER A 14 2.63 9.69 -2.79
N ARG A 15 2.46 8.36 -2.70
CA ARG A 15 1.21 7.70 -2.29
C ARG A 15 0.82 7.95 -0.83
N LEU A 16 1.78 8.29 0.03
CA LEU A 16 1.55 8.55 1.45
C LEU A 16 1.23 10.02 1.72
N GLU A 17 1.56 10.93 0.79
CA GLU A 17 1.26 12.35 0.90
C GLU A 17 -0.18 12.62 0.43
N SER A 18 -1.11 12.82 1.39
CA SER A 18 -2.52 13.13 1.09
C SER A 18 -2.64 14.36 0.16
N GLY A 19 -3.44 14.24 -0.91
CA GLY A 19 -3.84 15.37 -1.76
C GLY A 19 -3.10 15.57 -3.09
N LYS A 20 -2.08 14.77 -3.43
CA LYS A 20 -1.51 14.77 -4.79
C LYS A 20 -2.01 13.57 -5.59
N LYS A 21 -2.76 13.86 -6.67
CA LYS A 21 -3.07 12.88 -7.72
C LYS A 21 -1.75 12.37 -8.29
N SER A 22 -1.28 11.21 -7.85
CA SER A 22 0.02 10.68 -8.27
C SER A 22 -0.09 10.11 -9.69
N GLU A 23 -0.03 10.98 -10.71
CA GLU A 23 0.22 10.58 -12.11
C GLU A 23 1.48 9.72 -12.24
N LEU A 24 2.37 9.80 -11.25
CA LEU A 24 3.62 9.05 -11.08
C LEU A 24 3.43 7.54 -10.74
N SER A 25 2.19 7.04 -10.60
CA SER A 25 1.89 5.70 -10.07
C SER A 25 1.32 4.70 -11.07
N SER A 26 1.37 4.99 -12.38
CA SER A 26 0.87 4.04 -13.38
C SER A 26 1.68 2.74 -13.37
N ALA A 27 1.00 1.60 -13.60
CA ALA A 27 1.66 0.29 -13.67
C ALA A 27 2.77 0.24 -14.74
N LEU A 28 2.59 0.99 -15.83
CA LEU A 28 3.60 1.16 -16.87
C LEU A 28 4.83 1.91 -16.33
N GLY A 29 4.63 3.00 -15.59
CA GLY A 29 5.72 3.75 -14.96
C GLY A 29 6.54 2.91 -13.99
N GLU A 30 5.87 2.10 -13.17
CA GLU A 30 6.56 1.14 -12.28
C GLU A 30 7.34 0.06 -13.07
N ALA A 31 6.77 -0.47 -14.16
CA ALA A 31 7.42 -1.49 -14.98
C ALA A 31 8.66 -0.98 -15.72
N MET A 32 8.75 0.32 -15.98
CA MET A 32 9.87 0.96 -16.66
C MET A 32 11.03 1.33 -15.72
N LEU A 33 10.87 1.14 -14.40
CA LEU A 33 11.91 1.46 -13.43
C LEU A 33 13.15 0.57 -13.60
N GLN A 34 14.32 1.20 -13.63
CA GLN A 34 15.59 0.47 -13.63
C GLN A 34 15.89 -0.22 -12.29
N GLU A 35 15.31 0.30 -11.20
CA GLU A 35 15.45 -0.27 -9.86
C GLU A 35 14.11 -0.38 -9.15
N LEU A 36 13.75 -1.61 -8.81
CA LEU A 36 12.48 -1.97 -8.15
C LEU A 36 12.65 -2.26 -6.65
N ARG A 37 13.83 -2.04 -6.08
CA ARG A 37 14.05 -2.24 -4.64
C ARG A 37 14.00 -0.93 -3.87
N LEU A 38 13.17 -0.93 -2.83
CA LEU A 38 13.04 0.16 -1.89
C LEU A 38 14.24 0.24 -0.95
N LYS A 39 14.55 1.45 -0.48
CA LYS A 39 15.46 1.68 0.64
C LYS A 39 14.76 1.36 1.97
N GLY A 40 15.53 0.99 2.98
CA GLY A 40 15.01 0.79 4.33
C GLY A 40 14.40 2.06 4.94
N CYS A 41 14.92 3.24 4.60
CA CYS A 41 14.38 4.51 5.08
C CYS A 41 12.95 4.75 4.56
N THR A 42 12.65 4.35 3.32
CA THR A 42 11.32 4.45 2.73
C THR A 42 10.33 3.55 3.46
N LEU A 43 10.75 2.31 3.79
CA LEU A 43 9.96 1.43 4.63
C LEU A 43 9.68 2.01 6.02
N LYS A 44 10.63 2.75 6.60
CA LYS A 44 10.41 3.47 7.86
C LYS A 44 9.31 4.53 7.71
N CYS A 45 9.31 5.30 6.61
CA CYS A 45 8.25 6.25 6.32
C CYS A 45 6.89 5.55 6.21
N VAL A 46 6.80 4.46 5.44
CA VAL A 46 5.57 3.65 5.31
C VAL A 46 5.09 3.17 6.68
N ALA A 47 5.98 2.69 7.53
CA ALA A 47 5.66 2.17 8.87
C ALA A 47 5.31 3.26 9.90
N ASN A 48 5.53 4.54 9.58
CA ASN A 48 5.07 5.67 10.38
C ASN A 48 3.68 6.14 9.95
N THR A 49 3.29 5.91 8.69
CA THR A 49 1.96 6.28 8.16
C THR A 49 0.95 5.16 8.34
N LEU A 50 1.33 3.91 8.04
CA LEU A 50 0.45 2.75 8.14
C LEU A 50 0.71 1.97 9.45
N PRO A 51 -0.30 1.24 9.95
CA PRO A 51 -0.14 0.37 11.12
C PRO A 51 1.01 -0.63 10.96
N ARG A 52 2.00 -0.56 11.85
CA ARG A 52 3.26 -1.33 11.78
C ARG A 52 3.05 -2.84 11.63
N GLN A 53 2.01 -3.39 12.25
CA GLN A 53 1.69 -4.81 12.15
C GLN A 53 1.33 -5.22 10.71
N ILE A 54 0.53 -4.41 10.00
CA ILE A 54 0.17 -4.68 8.60
C ILE A 54 1.41 -4.62 7.73
N VAL A 55 2.22 -3.58 7.88
CA VAL A 55 3.46 -3.41 7.11
C VAL A 55 4.39 -4.62 7.31
N ALA A 56 4.59 -5.05 8.56
CA ALA A 56 5.42 -6.20 8.89
C ALA A 56 4.89 -7.50 8.26
N ARG A 57 3.59 -7.77 8.40
CA ARG A 57 2.96 -8.99 7.88
C ARG A 57 2.93 -9.01 6.35
N ALA A 58 2.66 -7.87 5.72
CA ALA A 58 2.71 -7.73 4.26
C ALA A 58 4.05 -8.21 3.71
N ILE A 59 5.16 -7.83 4.33
CA ILE A 59 6.50 -8.24 3.88
C ILE A 59 7.02 -9.54 4.51
N GLY A 60 6.17 -10.27 5.23
CA GLY A 60 6.49 -11.59 5.81
C GLY A 60 7.50 -11.55 6.94
N VAL A 61 7.51 -10.49 7.76
CA VAL A 61 8.37 -10.38 8.94
C VAL A 61 7.56 -10.16 10.22
N ASN A 62 8.12 -10.54 11.35
CA ASN A 62 7.56 -10.22 12.66
C ASN A 62 7.67 -8.70 12.93
N ASN A 63 6.68 -8.12 13.62
CA ASN A 63 6.68 -6.71 13.99
C ASN A 63 7.97 -6.28 14.73
N SER A 64 8.47 -7.14 15.61
CA SER A 64 9.72 -6.92 16.35
C SER A 64 10.96 -6.89 15.45
N ASN A 65 10.92 -7.48 14.25
CA ASN A 65 12.04 -7.48 13.30
C ASN A 65 11.94 -6.37 12.25
N LEU A 66 10.78 -5.71 12.11
CA LEU A 66 10.56 -4.69 11.09
C LEU A 66 11.61 -3.56 11.16
N HIS A 67 11.92 -3.08 12.37
CA HIS A 67 12.88 -1.98 12.56
C HIS A 67 14.30 -2.29 12.08
N LYS A 68 14.71 -3.57 12.05
CA LYS A 68 16.02 -4.00 11.56
C LYS A 68 16.19 -3.74 10.07
N LEU A 69 15.08 -3.62 9.33
CA LEU A 69 15.07 -3.36 7.90
C LEU A 69 15.25 -1.88 7.58
N TYR A 70 15.00 -0.96 8.52
CA TYR A 70 14.98 0.48 8.26
C TYR A 70 16.34 1.06 7.84
N ARG A 71 17.44 0.39 8.19
CA ARG A 71 18.81 0.83 7.84
C ARG A 71 19.38 0.09 6.64
N ARG A 72 18.64 -0.84 6.02
CA ARG A 72 19.12 -1.55 4.84
C ARG A 72 19.24 -0.59 3.66
N LYS A 73 20.37 -0.68 2.94
CA LYS A 73 20.58 0.07 1.69
C LYS A 73 19.46 -0.21 0.69
N ARG A 74 19.06 -1.48 0.56
CA ARG A 74 17.93 -1.94 -0.25
C ARG A 74 17.24 -3.14 0.41
N LEU A 75 15.92 -3.22 0.28
CA LEU A 75 15.13 -4.39 0.63
C LEU A 75 15.23 -5.45 -0.46
N SER A 76 14.70 -6.65 -0.21
CA SER A 76 14.55 -7.63 -1.29
C SER A 76 13.51 -7.17 -2.32
N ARG A 77 13.55 -7.71 -3.54
CA ARG A 77 12.55 -7.42 -4.58
C ARG A 77 11.13 -7.73 -4.08
N VAL A 78 10.94 -8.93 -3.52
CA VAL A 78 9.66 -9.35 -2.94
C VAL A 78 9.17 -8.41 -1.84
N GLN A 79 10.05 -7.98 -0.92
CA GLN A 79 9.66 -7.00 0.11
C GLN A 79 9.24 -5.66 -0.51
N SER A 80 9.97 -5.22 -1.54
CA SER A 80 9.73 -3.93 -2.20
C SER A 80 8.43 -3.94 -2.99
N GLU A 81 8.17 -4.98 -3.78
CA GLU A 81 6.92 -5.18 -4.52
C GLU A 81 5.72 -5.21 -3.57
N ARG A 82 5.82 -5.94 -2.46
CA ARG A 82 4.73 -6.04 -1.48
C ARG A 82 4.42 -4.72 -0.78
N ILE A 83 5.43 -3.87 -0.56
CA ILE A 83 5.24 -2.51 -0.03
C ILE A 83 4.68 -1.58 -1.10
N SER A 84 5.15 -1.68 -2.35
CA SER A 84 4.57 -0.91 -3.46
C SER A 84 3.08 -1.21 -3.59
N ASP A 85 2.70 -2.48 -3.67
CA ASP A 85 1.30 -2.88 -3.79
C ASP A 85 0.45 -2.50 -2.56
N LEU A 86 1.00 -2.60 -1.34
CA LEU A 86 0.31 -2.15 -0.13
C LEU A 86 0.04 -0.64 -0.14
N THR A 87 1.03 0.17 -0.52
CA THR A 87 0.88 1.63 -0.56
C THR A 87 0.03 2.11 -1.73
N ALA A 88 0.07 1.41 -2.87
CA ALA A 88 -0.84 1.65 -3.98
C ALA A 88 -2.29 1.41 -3.55
N PHE A 89 -2.55 0.28 -2.89
CA PHE A 89 -3.87 -0.03 -2.34
C PHE A 89 -4.32 1.00 -1.29
N TRP A 90 -3.42 1.42 -0.39
CA TRP A 90 -3.72 2.44 0.61
C TRP A 90 -4.14 3.76 -0.02
N ALA A 91 -3.42 4.22 -1.05
CA ALA A 91 -3.74 5.46 -1.76
C ALA A 91 -5.08 5.36 -2.54
N GLU A 92 -5.32 4.22 -3.21
CA GLU A 92 -6.58 3.93 -3.90
C GLU A 92 -7.76 4.00 -2.93
N MET A 93 -7.65 3.33 -1.79
CA MET A 93 -8.67 3.31 -0.74
C MET A 93 -8.93 4.72 -0.17
N ASN A 94 -7.89 5.49 0.16
CA ASN A 94 -8.04 6.89 0.58
C ASN A 94 -8.79 7.73 -0.48
N GLY A 95 -8.51 7.50 -1.77
CA GLY A 95 -9.23 8.14 -2.86
C GLY A 95 -10.73 7.80 -2.89
N ILE A 96 -11.08 6.53 -2.71
CA ILE A 96 -12.48 6.05 -2.70
C ILE A 96 -13.26 6.63 -1.52
N PHE A 97 -12.62 6.72 -0.34
CA PHE A 97 -13.20 7.32 0.85
C PHE A 97 -13.02 8.84 0.92
N MET A 98 -12.65 9.50 -0.19
CA MET A 98 -12.51 10.97 -0.29
C MET A 98 -11.58 11.58 0.76
N HIS A 99 -10.59 10.82 1.23
CA HIS A 99 -9.69 11.18 2.33
C HIS A 99 -10.41 11.51 3.66
N ASP A 100 -11.59 10.91 3.88
CA ASP A 100 -12.28 10.96 5.17
C ASP A 100 -11.73 9.85 6.09
N ASP A 101 -10.80 10.24 6.96
CA ASP A 101 -10.11 9.33 7.87
C ASP A 101 -11.08 8.60 8.82
N LEU A 102 -12.19 9.23 9.23
CA LEU A 102 -13.15 8.63 10.17
C LEU A 102 -13.94 7.51 9.50
N VAL A 103 -14.47 7.78 8.31
CA VAL A 103 -15.23 6.77 7.54
C VAL A 103 -14.31 5.63 7.12
N LEU A 104 -13.07 5.94 6.74
CA LEU A 104 -12.08 4.94 6.38
C LEU A 104 -11.73 4.05 7.57
N ASP A 105 -11.47 4.61 8.75
CA ASP A 105 -11.17 3.84 9.96
C ASP A 105 -12.34 2.95 10.38
N GLU A 106 -13.57 3.46 10.32
CA GLU A 106 -14.78 2.65 10.59
C GLU A 106 -14.86 1.46 9.64
N TRP A 107 -14.68 1.68 8.34
CA TRP A 107 -14.72 0.62 7.34
C TRP A 107 -13.61 -0.41 7.54
N LEU A 108 -12.38 0.03 7.83
CA LEU A 108 -11.23 -0.86 8.07
C LEU A 108 -11.44 -1.81 9.24
N ASN A 109 -12.14 -1.36 10.28
CA ASN A 109 -12.42 -2.14 11.49
C ASN A 109 -13.73 -2.94 11.41
N SER A 110 -14.60 -2.62 10.45
CA SER A 110 -15.87 -3.31 10.26
C SER A 110 -15.68 -4.79 9.89
N LYS A 111 -16.58 -5.65 10.37
CA LYS A 111 -16.62 -7.08 10.03
C LYS A 111 -17.54 -7.25 8.84
N LEU A 112 -16.97 -7.59 7.67
CA LEU A 112 -17.75 -7.69 6.44
C LEU A 112 -18.17 -9.14 6.18
N PRO A 113 -19.47 -9.44 6.03
CA PRO A 113 -19.93 -10.79 5.65
C PRO A 113 -19.32 -11.29 4.33
N ALA A 114 -19.13 -10.37 3.37
CA ALA A 114 -18.48 -10.67 2.09
C ALA A 114 -17.01 -11.12 2.21
N LEU A 115 -16.36 -10.85 3.36
CA LEU A 115 -15.00 -11.27 3.68
C LEU A 115 -14.97 -12.48 4.63
N GLY A 116 -16.08 -13.22 4.74
CA GLY A 116 -16.19 -14.34 5.69
C GLY A 116 -16.11 -13.89 7.16
N GLY A 117 -16.53 -12.65 7.45
CA GLY A 117 -16.45 -12.07 8.80
C GLY A 117 -15.07 -11.55 9.19
N LEU A 118 -14.11 -11.46 8.26
CA LEU A 118 -12.86 -10.73 8.49
C LEU A 118 -13.07 -9.23 8.29
N SER A 119 -12.19 -8.42 8.91
CA SER A 119 -12.15 -6.99 8.62
C SER A 119 -11.21 -6.67 7.45
N PRO A 120 -11.44 -5.59 6.70
CA PRO A 120 -10.54 -5.16 5.64
C PRO A 120 -9.09 -5.01 6.11
N MET A 121 -8.89 -4.48 7.32
CA MET A 121 -7.59 -4.36 7.98
C MET A 121 -6.82 -5.69 8.03
N GLN A 122 -7.50 -6.81 8.32
CA GLN A 122 -6.89 -8.15 8.36
C GLN A 122 -6.57 -8.68 6.95
N MET A 123 -7.43 -8.40 5.98
CA MET A 123 -7.25 -8.82 4.59
C MET A 123 -6.04 -8.13 3.92
N MET A 124 -5.77 -6.87 4.29
CA MET A 124 -4.64 -6.09 3.75
C MET A 124 -3.26 -6.70 4.05
N GLU A 125 -3.15 -7.58 5.04
CA GLU A 125 -1.89 -8.24 5.42
C GLU A 125 -1.30 -9.09 4.30
N THR A 126 -2.11 -9.51 3.32
CA THR A 126 -1.68 -10.41 2.25
C THR A 126 -1.96 -9.84 0.86
N LEU A 127 -1.17 -10.25 -0.14
CA LEU A 127 -1.38 -9.85 -1.53
C LEU A 127 -2.75 -10.34 -2.07
N PRO A 128 -3.17 -11.61 -1.88
CA PRO A 128 -4.50 -12.04 -2.30
C PRO A 128 -5.62 -11.28 -1.58
N GLY A 129 -5.44 -10.97 -0.29
CA GLY A 129 -6.45 -10.23 0.46
C GLY A 129 -6.63 -8.80 -0.05
N ARG A 130 -5.55 -8.09 -0.43
CA ARG A 130 -5.66 -6.80 -1.11
C ARG A 130 -6.32 -6.88 -2.49
N LYS A 131 -6.10 -7.95 -3.25
CA LYS A 131 -6.82 -8.17 -4.52
C LYS A 131 -8.33 -8.32 -4.30
N ALA A 132 -8.74 -9.16 -3.35
CA ALA A 132 -10.15 -9.35 -3.01
C ALA A 132 -10.81 -8.04 -2.51
N LEU A 133 -10.07 -7.24 -1.73
CA LEU A 133 -10.57 -5.93 -1.30
C LEU A 133 -10.76 -4.95 -2.46
N ARG A 134 -9.87 -4.93 -3.45
CA ARG A 134 -10.05 -4.10 -4.66
C ARG A 134 -11.32 -4.47 -5.42
N GLU A 135 -11.63 -5.75 -5.53
CA GLU A 135 -12.89 -6.20 -6.15
C GLU A 135 -14.10 -5.65 -5.40
N ILE A 136 -14.09 -5.68 -4.07
CA ILE A 136 -15.17 -5.13 -3.23
C ILE A 136 -15.24 -3.60 -3.38
N LEU A 137 -14.12 -2.90 -3.31
CA LEU A 137 -14.05 -1.45 -3.43
C LEU A 137 -14.52 -0.97 -4.81
N ASN A 138 -14.18 -1.69 -5.89
CA ASN A 138 -14.68 -1.41 -7.23
C ASN A 138 -16.21 -1.51 -7.31
N ARG A 139 -16.80 -2.54 -6.71
CA ARG A 139 -18.27 -2.69 -6.64
C ARG A 139 -18.92 -1.56 -5.85
N LEU A 140 -18.28 -1.11 -4.77
CA LEU A 140 -18.75 0.03 -3.97
C LEU A 140 -18.68 1.34 -4.76
N GLN A 141 -17.59 1.57 -5.50
CA GLN A 141 -17.34 2.84 -6.20
C GLN A 141 -18.25 3.03 -7.41
N TYR A 142 -18.44 2.00 -8.21
CA TYR A 142 -19.17 2.10 -9.47
C TYR A 142 -20.63 1.65 -9.35
N GLY A 143 -21.00 1.03 -8.22
CA GLY A 143 -22.27 0.33 -8.05
C GLY A 143 -22.28 -0.91 -8.96
N ASP A 144 -22.49 -2.09 -8.40
CA ASP A 144 -22.67 -3.26 -9.25
C ASP A 144 -24.03 -3.14 -9.96
N PHE A 145 -24.02 -2.71 -11.22
CA PHE A 145 -25.07 -3.00 -12.19
C PHE A 145 -24.91 -4.47 -12.63
N SER A 146 -25.27 -5.38 -11.72
CA SER A 146 -25.57 -6.77 -12.10
C SER A 146 -26.99 -6.85 -12.66
#